data_AF-A0A2Y9CAW0-F1
#
_entry.id   AF-A0A2Y9CAW0-F1
#
_cell.length_a   1.000
_cell.length_b   1.000
_cell.length_c   1.000
_cell.angle_alpha   90.00
_cell.angle_beta   90.00
_cell.angle_gamma   90.00
#
_symmetry.space_group_name_H-M   'P 1'
#
loop_
_entity.id
_entity.type
_entity.pdbx_description
1 polymer ?
#
loop_
_entity_poly.entity_id
_entity_poly.type
_entity_poly.pdbx_seq_one_letter_code
_entity_poly.pdbx_strand_id
1 'polypeptide(L)'
;NMLQEYVLIPLDIYKESTHNKTINNKLEAWLSFLCDDSPERILEIVGKYPDFQEMYEEVYEIYGNIEGVMDMFSKELLELDRNTVQYMIEEQQEQLDALHKEVDEKRKEVEEQKKRLEEQKRKYVEQQKMFDEQQRKYEEQQKRLEDQQKIFVEQQEKYEKQCQQIEIERLEKEGIKKELEELKNIVNKLSEGKL
;
A
#
# COMPACT_ATOMS: atom_id res chain seq x y z
N ASN A 1 -37.82 26.86 3.53
CA ASN A 1 -38.30 27.08 2.14
C ASN A 1 -39.63 27.82 2.17
N MET A 2 -39.58 29.15 2.15
CA MET A 2 -40.75 29.98 1.82
C MET A 2 -40.83 30.00 0.29
N LEU A 3 -41.81 29.31 -0.30
CA LEU A 3 -42.16 29.49 -1.71
C LEU A 3 -42.70 30.93 -1.85
N GLN A 4 -41.86 31.85 -2.30
CA GLN A 4 -42.34 33.13 -2.81
C GLN A 4 -42.97 32.87 -4.17
N GLU A 5 -44.26 33.13 -4.30
CA GLU A 5 -44.93 33.16 -5.60
C GLU A 5 -44.42 34.39 -6.35
N TYR A 6 -43.61 34.17 -7.39
CA TYR A 6 -43.10 35.24 -8.24
C TYR A 6 -44.01 35.41 -9.45
N VAL A 7 -44.37 36.67 -9.74
CA VAL A 7 -45.06 37.06 -10.97
C VAL A 7 -44.04 37.79 -11.84
N LEU A 8 -43.71 37.23 -13.01
CA LEU A 8 -42.85 37.87 -14.00
C LEU A 8 -43.73 38.70 -14.94
N ILE A 9 -43.47 40.01 -14.98
CA ILE A 9 -44.19 40.94 -15.84
C ILE A 9 -43.24 41.46 -16.93
N PRO A 10 -43.52 41.20 -18.22
CA PRO A 10 -42.74 41.75 -19.32
C PRO A 10 -43.05 43.24 -19.48
N LEU A 11 -42.11 44.08 -19.01
CA LEU A 11 -42.23 45.54 -18.98
C LEU A 11 -42.19 46.17 -20.39
N ASP A 12 -41.48 45.55 -21.32
CA ASP A 12 -41.47 45.86 -22.74
C ASP A 12 -42.88 45.76 -23.37
N ILE A 13 -43.57 44.66 -23.12
CA ILE A 13 -44.95 44.42 -23.61
C ILE A 13 -45.94 45.39 -22.93
N TYR A 14 -45.72 45.68 -21.65
CA TYR A 14 -46.52 46.67 -20.94
C TYR A 14 -46.36 48.07 -21.54
N LYS A 15 -45.13 48.49 -21.84
CA LYS A 15 -44.82 49.79 -22.44
C LYS A 15 -45.52 49.98 -23.80
N GLU A 16 -45.46 48.98 -24.66
CA GLU A 16 -46.12 49.04 -25.99
C GLU A 16 -47.65 49.12 -25.89
N SER A 17 -48.25 48.43 -24.92
CA SER A 17 -49.72 48.32 -24.79
C SER A 17 -50.38 49.46 -24.00
N THR A 18 -49.59 50.33 -23.34
CA THR A 18 -50.08 51.40 -22.45
C THR A 18 -49.63 52.80 -22.85
N HIS A 19 -48.94 52.96 -23.97
CA HIS A 19 -48.39 54.24 -24.46
C HIS A 19 -49.42 55.38 -24.57
N ASN A 20 -50.71 55.07 -24.72
CA ASN A 20 -51.81 56.04 -24.80
C ASN A 20 -52.82 55.95 -23.63
N LYS A 21 -52.50 55.22 -22.55
CA LYS A 21 -53.39 55.05 -21.40
C LYS A 21 -52.95 55.93 -20.23
N THR A 22 -53.93 56.64 -19.68
CA THR A 22 -53.80 57.43 -18.45
C THR A 22 -53.61 56.52 -17.25
N ILE A 23 -52.70 56.89 -16.34
CA ILE A 23 -52.44 56.12 -15.11
C ILE A 23 -53.61 56.32 -14.15
N ASN A 24 -54.27 55.23 -13.79
CA ASN A 24 -55.49 55.27 -12.95
C ASN A 24 -55.30 54.62 -11.57
N ASN A 25 -54.28 53.77 -11.39
CA ASN A 25 -54.02 53.10 -10.13
C ASN A 25 -52.53 53.07 -9.77
N LYS A 26 -52.21 52.79 -8.49
CA LYS A 26 -50.83 52.80 -7.98
C LYS A 26 -49.95 51.72 -8.62
N LEU A 27 -50.52 50.59 -9.03
CA LEU A 27 -49.77 49.52 -9.71
C LEU A 27 -49.34 49.96 -11.12
N GLU A 28 -50.22 50.62 -11.87
CA GLU A 28 -49.92 51.22 -13.16
C GLU A 28 -48.92 52.36 -13.03
N ALA A 29 -48.95 53.11 -11.91
CA ALA A 29 -47.94 54.11 -11.61
C ALA A 29 -46.56 53.48 -11.42
N TRP A 30 -46.46 52.39 -10.64
CA TRP A 30 -45.23 51.62 -10.47
C TRP A 30 -44.74 50.98 -11.77
N LEU A 31 -45.63 50.34 -12.54
CA LEU A 31 -45.26 49.75 -13.82
C LEU A 31 -44.82 50.83 -14.81
N SER A 32 -45.49 51.98 -14.85
CA SER A 32 -45.08 53.11 -15.68
C SER A 32 -43.75 53.70 -15.25
N PHE A 33 -43.55 53.88 -13.94
CA PHE A 33 -42.29 54.38 -13.36
C PHE A 33 -41.10 53.49 -13.68
N LEU A 34 -41.29 52.16 -13.74
CA LEU A 34 -40.23 51.21 -14.10
C LEU A 34 -40.04 51.03 -15.61
N CYS A 35 -41.00 51.47 -16.44
CA CYS A 35 -40.98 51.25 -17.89
C CYS A 35 -40.63 52.50 -18.71
N ASP A 36 -40.92 53.69 -18.19
CA ASP A 36 -40.92 54.94 -18.95
C ASP A 36 -40.34 56.11 -18.15
N ASP A 37 -39.12 56.49 -18.53
CA ASP A 37 -38.35 57.59 -17.94
C ASP A 37 -38.58 58.94 -18.65
N SER A 38 -39.60 59.06 -19.51
CA SER A 38 -39.89 60.33 -20.19
C SER A 38 -40.35 61.41 -19.19
N PRO A 39 -39.85 62.66 -19.29
CA PRO A 39 -40.20 63.73 -18.36
C PRO A 39 -41.70 63.96 -18.22
N GLU A 40 -42.44 63.85 -19.33
CA GLU A 40 -43.89 64.01 -19.36
C GLU A 40 -44.60 62.94 -18.52
N ARG A 41 -44.14 61.69 -18.59
CA ARG A 41 -44.70 60.57 -17.84
C ARG A 41 -44.34 60.64 -16.37
N ILE A 42 -43.11 60.99 -16.04
CA ILE A 42 -42.66 61.20 -14.66
C ILE A 42 -43.44 62.34 -14.00
N LEU A 43 -43.66 63.46 -14.70
CA LEU A 43 -44.48 64.56 -14.18
C LEU A 43 -45.94 64.13 -13.97
N GLU A 44 -46.51 63.29 -14.84
CA GLU A 44 -47.85 62.72 -14.64
C GLU A 44 -47.91 61.83 -13.39
N ILE A 45 -46.90 60.98 -13.19
CA ILE A 45 -46.81 60.06 -12.03
C ILE A 45 -46.66 60.85 -10.74
N VAL A 46 -45.68 61.74 -10.66
CA VAL A 46 -45.38 62.56 -9.48
C VAL A 46 -46.56 63.49 -9.16
N GLY A 47 -47.20 64.06 -10.17
CA GLY A 47 -48.36 64.93 -9.99
C GLY A 47 -49.57 64.20 -9.37
N LYS A 48 -49.77 62.92 -9.68
CA LYS A 48 -50.86 62.09 -9.12
C LYS A 48 -50.47 61.39 -7.83
N TYR A 49 -49.20 61.02 -7.69
CA TYR A 49 -48.64 60.25 -6.59
C TYR A 49 -47.30 60.86 -6.15
N PRO A 50 -47.32 61.82 -5.21
CA PRO A 50 -46.12 62.53 -4.76
C PRO A 50 -45.03 61.63 -4.18
N ASP A 51 -45.39 60.45 -3.65
CA ASP A 51 -44.45 59.44 -3.12
C ASP A 51 -43.34 59.07 -4.11
N PHE A 52 -43.58 59.17 -5.43
CA PHE A 52 -42.60 58.81 -6.46
C PHE A 52 -41.57 59.90 -6.71
N GLN A 53 -41.77 61.13 -6.22
CA GLN A 53 -40.83 62.23 -6.43
C GLN A 53 -39.49 61.96 -5.73
N GLU A 54 -39.55 61.63 -4.44
CA GLU A 54 -38.39 61.29 -3.62
C GLU A 54 -37.63 60.10 -4.22
N MET A 55 -38.37 59.06 -4.64
CA MET A 55 -37.79 57.88 -5.30
C MET A 55 -37.10 58.22 -6.62
N TYR A 56 -37.67 59.14 -7.41
CA TYR A 56 -37.06 59.57 -8.66
C TYR A 56 -35.80 60.41 -8.42
N GLU A 57 -35.83 61.31 -7.43
CA GLU A 57 -34.67 62.11 -7.02
C GLU A 57 -33.52 61.22 -6.55
N GLU A 58 -33.78 60.23 -5.69
CA GLU A 58 -32.78 59.24 -5.24
C GLU A 58 -32.18 58.46 -6.41
N VAL A 59 -33.03 57.94 -7.31
CA VAL A 59 -32.59 57.21 -8.50
C VAL A 59 -31.73 58.11 -9.40
N TYR A 60 -32.10 59.37 -9.56
CA TYR A 60 -31.33 60.33 -10.37
C TYR A 60 -29.99 60.71 -9.72
N GLU A 61 -29.92 60.81 -8.39
CA GLU A 61 -28.66 60.99 -7.66
C GLU A 61 -27.72 59.80 -7.87
N ILE A 62 -28.24 58.57 -7.86
CA ILE A 62 -27.48 57.37 -8.18
C ILE A 62 -26.98 57.41 -9.63
N TYR A 63 -27.82 57.85 -10.59
CA TYR A 63 -27.41 58.05 -11.99
C TYR A 63 -26.34 59.15 -12.14
N GLY A 64 -26.31 60.15 -11.26
CA GLY A 64 -25.27 61.19 -11.24
C GLY A 64 -23.92 60.71 -10.70
N ASN A 65 -23.89 59.62 -9.94
CA ASN A 65 -22.69 59.06 -9.28
C ASN A 65 -22.41 57.60 -9.72
N ILE A 66 -22.81 57.22 -10.93
CA ILE A 66 -22.60 55.86 -11.47
C ILE A 66 -21.12 55.49 -11.49
N GLU A 67 -20.24 56.44 -11.83
CA GLU A 67 -18.80 56.18 -11.91
C GLU A 67 -18.22 55.81 -10.54
N GLY A 68 -18.63 56.48 -9.46
CA GLY A 68 -18.23 56.16 -8.10
C GLY A 68 -18.81 54.84 -7.59
N VAL A 69 -20.08 54.58 -7.88
CA VAL A 69 -20.75 53.31 -7.52
C VAL A 69 -20.13 52.13 -8.28
N MET A 70 -19.85 52.30 -9.58
CA MET A 70 -19.22 51.28 -10.42
C MET A 70 -17.76 51.03 -10.01
N ASP A 71 -17.01 52.06 -9.61
CA ASP A 71 -15.64 51.92 -9.08
C ASP A 71 -15.63 51.20 -7.72
N MET A 72 -16.59 51.49 -6.83
CA MET A 72 -16.73 50.77 -5.54
C MET A 72 -17.05 49.29 -5.75
N PHE A 73 -18.04 48.95 -6.58
CA PHE A 73 -18.36 47.55 -6.88
C PHE A 73 -17.19 46.82 -7.55
N SER A 74 -16.46 47.48 -8.45
CA SER A 74 -15.30 46.89 -9.13
C SER A 74 -14.14 46.59 -8.17
N LYS A 75 -13.90 47.47 -7.20
CA LYS A 75 -12.87 47.26 -6.16
C LYS A 75 -13.24 46.12 -5.21
N GLU A 76 -14.49 46.07 -4.75
CA GLU A 76 -14.97 44.98 -3.90
C GLU A 76 -14.90 43.62 -4.61
N LEU A 77 -15.30 43.57 -5.89
CA LEU A 77 -15.15 42.37 -6.73
C LEU A 77 -13.68 41.96 -6.87
N LEU A 78 -12.78 42.90 -7.13
CA LEU A 78 -11.35 42.62 -7.26
C LEU A 78 -10.73 42.12 -5.94
N GLU A 79 -11.15 42.69 -4.81
CA GLU A 79 -10.66 42.29 -3.49
C GLU A 79 -11.20 40.90 -3.10
N LEU A 80 -12.46 40.58 -3.42
CA LEU A 80 -13.03 39.24 -3.28
C LEU A 80 -12.27 38.21 -4.14
N ASP A 81 -11.97 38.53 -5.40
CA ASP A 81 -11.19 37.65 -6.28
C ASP A 81 -9.77 37.41 -5.71
N ARG A 82 -9.11 38.46 -5.22
CA ARG A 82 -7.78 38.35 -4.61
C ARG A 82 -7.80 37.48 -3.36
N ASN A 83 -8.79 37.66 -2.49
CA ASN A 83 -8.94 36.86 -1.28
C ASN A 83 -9.25 35.38 -1.62
N THR A 84 -10.05 35.15 -2.66
CA THR A 84 -10.37 33.79 -3.13
C THR A 84 -9.12 33.08 -3.65
N VAL A 85 -8.30 33.76 -4.47
CA VAL A 85 -7.02 33.21 -4.95
C VAL A 85 -6.07 32.93 -3.79
N GLN A 86 -5.96 33.84 -2.84
CA GLN A 86 -5.11 33.66 -1.66
C GLN A 86 -5.54 32.43 -0.84
N TYR A 87 -6.84 32.28 -0.59
CA TYR A 87 -7.38 31.11 0.10
C TYR A 87 -7.09 29.81 -0.66
N MET A 88 -7.26 29.79 -1.98
CA MET A 88 -6.94 28.62 -2.81
C MET A 88 -5.45 28.26 -2.76
N ILE A 89 -4.55 29.25 -2.73
CA ILE A 89 -3.10 29.03 -2.59
C ILE A 89 -2.79 28.45 -1.21
N GLU A 90 -3.39 28.96 -0.14
CA GLU A 90 -3.20 28.46 1.22
C GLU A 90 -3.69 27.01 1.36
N GLU A 91 -4.86 26.70 0.82
CA GLU A 91 -5.40 25.33 0.80
C GLU A 91 -4.47 24.38 0.01
N GLN A 92 -3.98 24.79 -1.15
CA GLN A 92 -3.03 24.00 -1.94
C GLN A 92 -1.70 23.81 -1.22
N GLN A 93 -1.20 24.84 -0.52
CA GLN A 93 0.02 24.75 0.26
C GLN A 93 -0.14 23.79 1.44
N GLU A 94 -1.27 23.82 2.13
CA GLU A 94 -1.58 22.88 3.21
C GLU A 94 -1.67 21.43 2.68
N GLN A 95 -2.30 21.22 1.52
CA GLN A 95 -2.35 19.92 0.86
C GLN A 95 -0.95 19.42 0.46
N LEU A 96 -0.09 20.31 -0.08
CA LEU A 96 1.29 19.98 -0.41
C LEU A 96 2.09 19.61 0.84
N ASP A 97 1.97 20.37 1.92
CA ASP A 97 2.66 20.12 3.17
C ASP A 97 2.22 18.79 3.80
N ALA A 98 0.92 18.47 3.75
CA ALA A 98 0.38 17.19 4.19
C ALA A 98 0.95 16.03 3.34
N LEU A 99 0.96 16.18 2.02
CA LEU A 99 1.51 15.18 1.11
C LEU A 99 3.02 14.97 1.32
N HIS A 100 3.76 16.06 1.57
CA HIS A 100 5.19 15.99 1.89
C HIS A 100 5.43 15.21 3.18
N LYS A 101 4.65 15.46 4.24
CA LYS A 101 4.73 14.69 5.49
C LYS A 101 4.44 13.21 5.26
N GLU A 102 3.38 12.88 4.51
CA GLU A 102 3.04 11.49 4.20
C GLU A 102 4.16 10.78 3.41
N VAL A 103 4.76 11.48 2.43
CA VAL A 103 5.89 10.96 1.67
C VAL A 103 7.10 10.71 2.57
N ASP A 104 7.40 11.63 3.49
CA ASP A 104 8.52 11.47 4.41
C ASP A 104 8.30 10.33 5.41
N GLU A 105 7.08 10.15 5.91
CA GLU A 105 6.70 9.00 6.73
C GLU A 105 6.87 7.69 5.96
N LYS A 106 6.31 7.60 4.75
CA LYS A 106 6.49 6.42 3.87
C LYS A 106 7.95 6.15 3.56
N ARG A 107 8.78 7.18 3.36
CA ARG A 107 10.23 7.02 3.17
C ARG A 107 10.90 6.41 4.40
N LYS A 108 10.55 6.86 5.60
CA LYS A 108 11.07 6.29 6.85
C LYS A 108 10.65 4.83 7.01
N GLU A 109 9.39 4.50 6.74
CA GLU A 109 8.90 3.12 6.79
C GLU A 109 9.65 2.20 5.82
N VAL A 110 9.87 2.66 4.57
CA VAL A 110 10.64 1.91 3.57
C VAL A 110 12.08 1.69 4.03
N GLU A 111 12.70 2.69 4.65
CA GLU A 111 14.07 2.58 5.17
C GLU A 111 14.15 1.58 6.34
N GLU A 112 13.17 1.60 7.25
CA GLU A 112 13.08 0.59 8.32
C GLU A 112 12.86 -0.82 7.78
N GLN A 113 11.99 -0.98 6.78
CA GLN A 113 11.76 -2.27 6.13
C GLN A 113 13.03 -2.78 5.44
N LYS A 114 13.80 -1.91 4.79
CA LYS A 114 15.10 -2.27 4.19
C LYS A 114 16.08 -2.78 5.25
N LYS A 115 16.20 -2.08 6.39
CA LYS A 115 17.07 -2.52 7.49
C LYS A 115 16.65 -3.88 8.04
N ARG A 116 15.35 -4.09 8.27
CA ARG A 116 14.82 -5.41 8.71
C ARG A 116 15.12 -6.51 7.69
N LEU A 117 15.00 -6.22 6.39
CA LEU A 117 15.31 -7.17 5.33
C LEU A 117 16.81 -7.52 5.30
N GLU A 118 17.69 -6.53 5.49
CA GLU A 118 19.13 -6.76 5.58
C GLU A 118 19.50 -7.64 6.79
N GLU A 119 18.89 -7.39 7.96
CA GLU A 119 19.09 -8.24 9.14
C GLU A 119 18.61 -9.68 8.89
N GLN A 120 17.44 -9.86 8.26
CA GLN A 120 16.94 -11.18 7.90
C GLN A 120 17.88 -11.89 6.92
N LYS A 121 18.41 -11.19 5.91
CA LYS A 121 19.40 -11.75 4.99
C LYS A 121 20.66 -12.18 5.71
N ARG A 122 21.18 -11.39 6.67
CA ARG A 122 22.33 -11.78 7.48
C ARG A 122 22.07 -13.06 8.28
N LYS A 123 20.93 -13.14 8.97
CA LYS A 123 20.52 -14.34 9.70
C LYS A 123 20.39 -15.56 8.80
N TYR A 124 19.85 -15.40 7.60
CA TYR A 124 19.74 -16.47 6.62
C TYR A 124 21.12 -16.97 6.18
N VAL A 125 22.05 -16.07 5.88
CA VAL A 125 23.43 -16.44 5.52
C VAL A 125 24.14 -17.16 6.67
N GLU A 126 23.94 -16.74 7.92
CA GLU A 126 24.49 -17.44 9.09
C GLU A 126 23.90 -18.84 9.24
N GLN A 127 22.57 -18.98 9.12
CA GLN A 127 21.93 -20.30 9.16
C GLN A 127 22.42 -21.22 8.03
N GLN A 128 22.62 -20.68 6.84
CA GLN A 128 23.16 -21.44 5.71
C GLN A 128 24.59 -21.93 5.98
N LYS A 129 25.46 -21.07 6.54
CA LYS A 129 26.81 -21.50 6.96
C LYS A 129 26.78 -22.60 8.02
N MET A 130 25.88 -22.48 9.00
CA MET A 130 25.71 -23.51 10.04
C MET A 130 25.23 -24.83 9.45
N PHE A 131 24.32 -24.78 8.47
CA PHE A 131 23.85 -25.96 7.75
C PHE A 131 24.98 -26.62 6.95
N ASP A 132 25.77 -25.83 6.20
CA ASP A 132 26.91 -26.33 5.44
C ASP A 132 27.96 -26.99 6.36
N GLU A 133 28.21 -26.40 7.55
CA GLU A 133 29.13 -26.98 8.53
C GLU A 133 28.60 -28.29 9.12
N GLN A 134 27.29 -28.36 9.42
CA GLN A 134 26.67 -29.61 9.85
C GLN A 134 26.73 -30.69 8.77
N GLN A 135 26.50 -30.32 7.51
CA GLN A 135 26.59 -31.25 6.39
C GLN A 135 28.01 -31.81 6.25
N ARG A 136 29.05 -30.98 6.34
CA ARG A 136 30.44 -31.45 6.34
C ARG A 136 30.73 -32.41 7.49
N LYS A 137 30.26 -32.09 8.70
CA LYS A 137 30.42 -32.99 9.87
C LYS A 137 29.72 -34.33 9.65
N TYR A 138 28.55 -34.32 9.02
CA TYR A 138 27.83 -35.53 8.67
C TYR A 138 28.59 -36.37 7.64
N GLU A 139 29.09 -35.75 6.57
CA GLU A 139 29.92 -36.41 5.55
C GLU A 139 31.19 -37.03 6.15
N GLU A 140 31.88 -36.33 7.05
CA GLU A 140 33.03 -36.90 7.77
C GLU A 140 32.65 -38.08 8.66
N GLN A 141 31.50 -38.02 9.34
CA GLN A 141 31.01 -39.15 10.14
C GLN A 141 30.69 -40.36 9.26
N GLN A 142 30.04 -40.16 8.11
CA GLN A 142 29.76 -41.23 7.14
C GLN A 142 31.06 -41.90 6.69
N LYS A 143 32.07 -41.11 6.31
CA LYS A 143 33.37 -41.64 5.88
C LYS A 143 34.07 -42.45 6.99
N ARG A 144 34.05 -41.96 8.23
CA ARG A 144 34.57 -42.71 9.39
C ARG A 144 33.85 -44.03 9.59
N LEU A 145 32.53 -44.05 9.38
CA LEU A 145 31.70 -45.24 9.52
C LEU A 145 32.03 -46.27 8.42
N GLU A 146 32.21 -45.82 7.18
CA GLU A 146 32.67 -46.66 6.06
C GLU A 146 34.05 -47.27 6.34
N ASP A 147 35.01 -46.47 6.83
CA ASP A 147 36.35 -46.95 7.19
C ASP A 147 36.28 -48.01 8.31
N GLN A 148 35.44 -47.79 9.32
CA GLN A 148 35.20 -48.78 10.39
C GLN A 148 34.57 -50.07 9.87
N GLN A 149 33.59 -49.97 8.97
CA GLN A 149 33.00 -51.14 8.33
C GLN A 149 34.03 -51.94 7.54
N LYS A 150 34.91 -51.26 6.80
CA LYS A 150 35.98 -51.92 6.05
C LYS A 150 36.94 -52.68 6.98
N ILE A 151 37.37 -52.04 8.08
CA ILE A 151 38.22 -52.68 9.09
C ILE A 151 37.50 -53.90 9.70
N PHE A 152 36.20 -53.79 9.97
CA PHE A 152 35.40 -54.90 10.51
C PHE A 152 35.34 -56.08 9.54
N VAL A 153 35.12 -55.84 8.25
CA VAL A 153 35.13 -56.88 7.21
C VAL A 153 36.50 -57.56 7.13
N GLU A 154 37.59 -56.78 7.11
CA GLU A 154 38.95 -57.33 7.09
C GLU A 154 39.25 -58.18 8.35
N GLN A 155 38.72 -57.80 9.51
CA GLN A 155 38.82 -58.59 10.74
C GLN A 155 38.01 -59.89 10.66
N GLN A 156 36.79 -59.84 10.13
CA GLN A 156 35.98 -61.05 9.90
C GLN A 156 36.70 -62.04 8.97
N GLU A 157 37.24 -61.59 7.85
CA GLU A 157 37.98 -62.45 6.92
C GLU A 157 39.21 -63.10 7.58
N LYS A 158 39.93 -62.35 8.42
CA LYS A 158 41.06 -62.90 9.20
C LYS A 158 40.60 -63.96 10.19
N TYR A 159 39.49 -63.72 10.88
CA TYR A 159 38.93 -64.66 11.83
C TYR A 159 38.47 -65.96 11.14
N GLU A 160 37.79 -65.84 10.00
CA GLU A 160 37.38 -67.00 9.19
C GLU A 160 38.58 -67.85 8.73
N LYS A 161 39.65 -67.20 8.24
CA LYS A 161 40.89 -67.91 7.86
C LYS A 161 41.51 -68.63 9.05
N GLN A 162 41.54 -68.01 10.23
CA GLN A 162 42.04 -68.66 11.45
C GLN A 162 41.18 -69.87 11.84
N CYS A 163 39.85 -69.77 11.77
CA CYS A 163 38.97 -70.91 12.04
C CYS A 163 39.20 -72.06 11.05
N GLN A 164 39.38 -71.77 9.76
CA GLN A 164 39.71 -72.78 8.75
C GLN A 164 41.05 -73.47 9.06
N GLN A 165 42.08 -72.70 9.42
CA GLN A 165 43.40 -73.23 9.76
C GLN A 165 43.33 -74.18 10.96
N ILE A 166 42.63 -73.76 12.03
CA ILE A 166 42.43 -74.58 13.23
C ILE A 166 41.70 -75.88 12.89
N GLU A 167 40.71 -75.84 12.00
CA GLU A 167 39.98 -77.04 11.59
C GLU A 167 40.87 -78.02 10.83
N ILE A 168 41.74 -77.54 9.93
CA ILE A 168 42.72 -78.35 9.22
C ILE A 168 43.67 -79.02 10.22
N GLU A 169 44.28 -78.25 11.13
CA GLU A 169 45.19 -78.77 12.15
C GLU A 169 44.51 -79.82 13.05
N ARG A 170 43.21 -79.64 13.35
CA ARG A 170 42.42 -80.61 14.11
C ARG A 170 42.30 -81.94 13.37
N LEU A 171 41.99 -81.90 12.07
CA LEU A 171 41.86 -83.09 11.23
C LEU A 171 43.19 -83.82 11.07
N GLU A 172 44.29 -83.09 10.85
CA GLU A 172 45.64 -83.66 10.78
C GLU A 172 46.02 -84.37 12.08
N LYS A 173 45.80 -83.71 13.22
CA LYS A 173 46.06 -84.29 14.55
C LYS A 173 45.22 -85.55 14.79
N GLU A 174 43.98 -85.58 14.34
CA GLU A 174 43.11 -86.75 14.43
C GLU A 174 43.61 -87.90 13.55
N GLY A 175 44.09 -87.59 12.33
CA GLY A 175 44.74 -88.54 11.43
C GLY A 175 45.98 -89.18 12.07
N ILE A 176 46.93 -88.36 12.54
CA ILE A 176 48.14 -88.83 13.22
C ILE A 176 47.78 -89.68 14.44
N LYS A 177 46.75 -89.31 15.20
CA LYS A 177 46.32 -90.07 16.38
C LYS A 177 45.82 -91.47 15.99
N LYS A 178 45.10 -91.61 14.86
CA LYS A 178 44.68 -92.92 14.33
C LYS A 178 45.87 -93.76 13.91
N GLU A 179 46.81 -93.19 13.15
CA GLU A 179 48.04 -93.88 12.75
C GLU A 179 48.88 -94.36 13.95
N LEU A 180 48.99 -93.52 14.99
CA LEU A 180 49.73 -93.85 16.21
C LEU A 180 49.05 -94.98 16.99
N GLU A 181 47.72 -95.05 16.97
CA GLU A 181 46.95 -96.14 17.55
C GLU A 181 47.14 -97.45 16.75
N GLU A 182 47.15 -97.39 15.42
CA GLU A 182 47.46 -98.53 14.56
C GLU A 182 48.88 -99.07 14.82
N LEU A 183 49.88 -98.19 14.89
CA LEU A 183 51.25 -98.56 15.21
C LEU A 183 51.38 -99.17 16.61
N LYS A 184 50.71 -98.60 17.62
CA LYS A 184 50.63 -99.20 18.96
C LYS A 184 50.07 -100.62 18.93
N ASN A 185 48.99 -100.82 18.19
CA ASN A 185 48.37 -102.14 18.05
C ASN A 185 49.32 -103.14 17.36
N ILE A 186 50.09 -102.72 16.35
CA ILE A 186 51.10 -103.55 15.70
C ILE A 186 52.23 -103.91 16.68
N VAL A 187 52.76 -102.94 17.42
CA VAL A 187 53.84 -103.16 18.41
C VAL A 187 53.38 -104.12 19.51
N ASN A 188 52.15 -103.96 20.02
CA ASN A 188 51.58 -104.87 21.00
C ASN A 188 51.50 -106.31 20.47
N LYS A 189 51.02 -106.51 19.23
CA LYS A 189 50.99 -107.83 18.58
C LYS A 189 52.39 -108.45 18.44
N LEU A 190 53.40 -107.65 18.11
CA LEU A 190 54.79 -108.12 18.02
C LEU A 190 55.38 -108.47 19.41
N SER A 191 54.99 -107.74 20.46
CA SER A 191 55.44 -107.98 21.83
C SER A 191 54.80 -109.20 22.51
N GLU A 192 53.60 -109.61 22.07
CA GLU A 192 52.86 -110.76 22.62
C GLU A 192 53.25 -112.12 21.98
N GLY A 193 54.17 -112.15 21.01
CA GLY A 193 54.77 -113.41 20.54
C GLY A 193 53.83 -114.34 19.76
N LYS A 194 53.03 -113.79 18.82
CA LYS A 194 52.32 -114.59 17.81
C LYS A 194 52.53 -113.99 16.42
N LEU A 195 53.49 -114.56 15.69
CA LEU A 195 53.55 -114.49 14.23
C LEU A 195 52.55 -115.50 13.65
#